data_AF-A0AAI8X2U6-F1
#
_entry.id   AF-A0AAI8X2U6-F1
#
_cell.length_a   1.000
_cell.length_b   1.000
_cell.length_c   1.000
_cell.angle_alpha   90.00
_cell.angle_beta   90.00
_cell.angle_gamma   90.00
#
_symmetry.space_group_name_H-M   'P 1'
#
loop_
_entity.id
_entity.type
_entity.pdbx_description
1 polymer ?
#
loop_
_entity_poly.entity_id
_entity_poly.type
_entity_poly.pdbx_seq_one_letter_code
_entity_poly.pdbx_strand_id
1 'polypeptide(L)'
;MKISLDDLVNSLDPARATIEMFAPSLHLETVDTVYDSGTVLWRADITMTHLDSRMGDPDVVVGQMHFVMARTGVEGLAQELLDREKFHHLRTDRFAPLFDEHRIGPELAQQFSDCVEVVMLMLWIVVDPALQGHRLGAWALCQCIDTMIPTSNGLILMHPHWDAEADLAPSVEQVETVERLNQYWKTTGLVSLAAGPQFLGQHANRHALETALHSYRQRFFGDDDYLIEVQLDPLRQRIRDGGDFL
;
A
#
# COMPACT_ATOMS: atom_id res chain seq x y z
N MET A 1 16.39 0.06 14.64
CA MET A 1 15.35 -0.45 15.56
C MET A 1 14.06 0.30 15.22
N LYS A 2 12.89 -0.33 15.33
CA LYS A 2 11.61 0.32 15.05
C LYS A 2 10.70 0.15 16.26
N ILE A 3 9.78 1.09 16.47
CA ILE A 3 8.74 1.02 17.51
C ILE A 3 7.38 1.39 16.90
N SER A 4 6.29 0.93 17.50
CA SER A 4 4.96 1.38 17.08
C SER A 4 4.72 2.83 17.48
N LEU A 5 3.76 3.50 16.84
CA LEU A 5 3.31 4.82 17.27
C LEU A 5 2.76 4.79 18.71
N ASP A 6 2.10 3.71 19.10
CA ASP A 6 1.55 3.55 20.46
C ASP A 6 2.66 3.38 21.51
N ASP A 7 3.71 2.64 21.21
CA ASP A 7 4.90 2.53 22.06
C ASP A 7 5.61 3.87 22.21
N LEU A 8 5.73 4.64 21.13
CA LEU A 8 6.25 6.00 21.20
C LEU A 8 5.40 6.84 22.16
N VAL A 9 4.07 6.87 21.98
CA VAL A 9 3.15 7.66 22.81
C VAL A 9 3.30 7.33 24.29
N ASN A 10 3.49 6.05 24.64
CA ASN A 10 3.71 5.59 26.02
C ASN A 10 5.04 6.05 26.62
N SER A 11 6.04 6.37 25.79
CA SER A 11 7.36 6.86 26.22
C SER A 11 7.43 8.37 26.43
N LEU A 12 6.46 9.13 25.89
CA LEU A 12 6.45 10.60 25.94
C LEU A 12 5.94 11.12 27.28
N ASP A 13 6.29 12.38 27.59
CA ASP A 13 5.73 13.12 28.73
C ASP A 13 4.18 13.13 28.64
N PRO A 14 3.46 12.66 29.68
CA PRO A 14 2.01 12.71 29.72
C PRO A 14 1.40 14.10 29.51
N ALA A 15 2.13 15.17 29.84
CA ALA A 15 1.69 16.55 29.65
C ALA A 15 1.83 17.04 28.20
N ARG A 16 2.59 16.34 27.35
CA ARG A 16 2.76 16.71 25.94
C ARG A 16 1.44 16.52 25.19
N ALA A 17 1.04 17.48 24.37
CA ALA A 17 -0.21 17.41 23.60
C ALA A 17 -0.02 16.90 22.17
N THR A 18 1.10 17.25 21.54
CA THR A 18 1.41 16.93 20.14
C THR A 18 2.84 16.47 19.94
N ILE A 19 3.09 15.76 18.84
CA ILE A 19 4.43 15.49 18.32
C ILE A 19 4.52 15.90 16.86
N GLU A 20 5.71 16.27 16.39
CA GLU A 20 5.98 16.55 14.99
C GLU A 20 6.75 15.39 14.38
N MET A 21 6.27 14.87 13.26
CA MET A 21 6.81 13.72 12.56
C MET A 21 7.25 14.14 11.16
N PHE A 22 8.37 13.61 10.67
CA PHE A 22 8.92 13.96 9.36
C PHE A 22 9.64 12.77 8.72
N ALA A 23 10.18 13.00 7.51
CA ALA A 23 11.02 12.06 6.76
C ALA A 23 10.41 10.65 6.68
N PRO A 24 9.26 10.47 5.99
CA PRO A 24 8.70 9.15 5.84
C PRO A 24 9.68 8.22 5.09
N SER A 25 9.80 6.98 5.53
CA SER A 25 10.66 5.97 4.91
C SER A 25 9.91 4.65 4.73
N LEU A 26 10.44 3.81 3.84
CA LEU A 26 9.94 2.46 3.61
C LEU A 26 10.99 1.44 4.00
N HIS A 27 10.57 0.45 4.78
CA HIS A 27 11.33 -0.77 4.97
C HIS A 27 10.62 -1.93 4.29
N LEU A 28 11.24 -2.51 3.27
CA LEU A 28 10.71 -3.62 2.48
C LEU A 28 11.32 -4.93 2.95
N GLU A 29 10.48 -5.93 3.17
CA GLU A 29 10.91 -7.29 3.47
C GLU A 29 9.94 -8.30 2.87
N THR A 30 10.44 -9.50 2.57
CA THR A 30 9.57 -10.61 2.19
C THR A 30 8.95 -11.22 3.45
N VAL A 31 7.70 -11.66 3.35
CA VAL A 31 7.05 -12.49 4.38
C VAL A 31 7.26 -13.97 4.08
N ASP A 32 7.48 -14.31 2.80
CA ASP A 32 7.71 -15.68 2.38
C ASP A 32 9.08 -16.19 2.82
N THR A 33 9.09 -17.44 3.28
CA THR A 33 10.30 -18.16 3.71
C THR A 33 10.96 -18.95 2.58
N VAL A 34 10.26 -19.13 1.44
CA VAL A 34 10.70 -19.93 0.29
C VAL A 34 10.45 -19.14 -1.01
N TYR A 35 11.45 -19.11 -1.89
CA TYR A 35 11.46 -18.33 -3.13
C TYR A 35 11.29 -19.18 -4.40
N ASP A 36 10.63 -20.34 -4.32
CA ASP A 36 10.50 -21.26 -5.46
C ASP A 36 9.25 -21.02 -6.33
N SER A 37 8.36 -20.12 -5.90
CA SER A 37 7.09 -19.86 -6.58
C SER A 37 7.14 -18.65 -7.53
N GLY A 38 6.16 -18.58 -8.44
CA GLY A 38 6.01 -17.45 -9.36
C GLY A 38 5.58 -16.15 -8.66
N THR A 39 5.25 -16.23 -7.37
CA THR A 39 4.78 -15.13 -6.53
C THR A 39 5.66 -14.95 -5.30
N VAL A 40 5.79 -13.73 -4.82
CA VAL A 40 6.46 -13.43 -3.54
C VAL A 40 5.65 -12.39 -2.79
N LEU A 41 5.26 -12.68 -1.56
CA LEU A 41 4.58 -11.76 -0.66
C LEU A 41 5.58 -10.84 0.04
N TRP A 42 5.36 -9.55 -0.12
CA TRP A 42 6.15 -8.50 0.51
C TRP A 42 5.33 -7.73 1.54
N ARG A 43 6.03 -7.32 2.59
CA ARG A 43 5.58 -6.30 3.55
C ARG A 43 6.45 -5.06 3.37
N ALA A 44 5.81 -3.90 3.40
CA ALA A 44 6.49 -2.62 3.58
C ALA A 44 6.00 -1.94 4.85
N ASP A 45 6.89 -1.68 5.80
CA ASP A 45 6.59 -0.78 6.91
C ASP A 45 6.78 0.66 6.46
N ILE A 46 5.76 1.49 6.70
CA ILE A 46 5.83 2.94 6.55
C ILE A 46 6.31 3.49 7.87
N THR A 47 7.52 4.05 7.89
CA THR A 47 8.11 4.62 9.11
C THR A 47 8.26 6.13 8.99
N MET A 48 8.33 6.81 10.12
CA MET A 48 8.62 8.24 10.21
C MET A 48 9.55 8.50 11.39
N THR A 49 10.30 9.60 11.32
CA THR A 49 11.16 10.07 12.40
C THR A 49 10.43 11.15 13.19
N HIS A 50 10.49 11.10 14.51
CA HIS A 50 9.97 12.17 15.38
C HIS A 50 10.98 13.31 15.48
N LEU A 51 10.52 14.56 15.51
CA LEU A 51 11.40 15.74 15.44
C LEU A 51 12.42 15.81 16.59
N ASP A 52 12.07 15.34 17.78
CA ASP A 52 13.00 15.35 18.92
C ASP A 52 13.87 14.10 19.00
N SER A 53 13.76 13.17 18.03
CA SER A 53 14.59 11.98 17.95
C SER A 53 16.06 12.36 17.80
N ARG A 54 16.91 11.63 18.52
CA ARG A 54 18.37 11.74 18.46
C ARG A 54 18.94 10.64 17.56
N MET A 55 20.18 10.83 17.13
CA MET A 55 20.94 9.79 16.42
C MET A 55 20.91 8.47 17.19
N GLY A 56 20.36 7.42 16.58
CA GLY A 56 20.24 6.08 17.15
C GLY A 56 18.86 5.76 17.74
N ASP A 57 17.97 6.74 17.86
CA ASP A 57 16.57 6.49 18.24
C ASP A 57 15.85 5.68 17.16
N PRO A 58 14.88 4.83 17.53
CA PRO A 58 14.14 4.02 16.57
C PRO A 58 13.22 4.88 15.70
N ASP A 59 13.08 4.49 14.43
CA ASP A 59 12.00 5.02 13.61
C ASP A 59 10.64 4.49 14.08
N VAL A 60 9.61 5.28 13.86
CA VAL A 60 8.25 5.01 14.32
C VAL A 60 7.45 4.42 13.18
N VAL A 61 6.91 3.22 13.36
CA VAL A 61 6.03 2.59 12.37
C VAL A 61 4.66 3.26 12.46
N VAL A 62 4.23 3.85 11.35
CA VAL A 62 2.98 4.62 11.24
C VAL A 62 1.99 4.02 10.25
N GLY A 63 2.38 2.94 9.59
CA GLY A 63 1.55 2.24 8.62
C GLY A 63 2.26 1.04 8.04
N GLN A 64 1.51 0.23 7.30
CA GLN A 64 2.00 -0.97 6.66
C GLN A 64 1.34 -1.17 5.30
N MET A 65 2.03 -1.92 4.46
CA MET A 65 1.55 -2.30 3.15
C MET A 65 1.92 -3.75 2.86
N HIS A 66 0.99 -4.49 2.27
CA HIS A 66 1.20 -5.85 1.78
C HIS A 66 0.92 -5.89 0.29
N PHE A 67 1.83 -6.51 -0.46
CA PHE A 67 1.72 -6.67 -1.90
C PHE A 67 2.40 -7.95 -2.36
N VAL A 68 1.91 -8.50 -3.47
CA VAL A 68 2.53 -9.65 -4.12
C VAL A 68 3.26 -9.19 -5.37
N MET A 69 4.52 -9.61 -5.51
CA MET A 69 5.25 -9.52 -6.76
C MET A 69 5.07 -10.84 -7.51
N ALA A 70 4.37 -10.80 -8.64
CA ALA A 70 4.08 -11.95 -9.48
C ALA A 70 4.88 -11.88 -10.78
N ARG A 71 5.41 -13.03 -11.22
CA ARG A 71 6.04 -13.19 -12.54
C ARG A 71 5.06 -13.86 -13.48
N THR A 72 4.79 -13.21 -14.61
CA THR A 72 4.09 -13.89 -15.71
C THR A 72 5.06 -14.88 -16.39
N GLY A 73 4.52 -15.83 -17.15
CA GLY A 73 5.30 -16.91 -17.76
C GLY A 73 5.53 -18.13 -16.85
N VAL A 74 5.17 -18.04 -15.56
CA VAL A 74 5.28 -19.16 -14.61
C VAL A 74 3.95 -19.89 -14.50
N GLU A 75 3.94 -21.19 -14.79
CA GLU A 75 2.75 -22.03 -14.71
C GLU A 75 2.13 -22.00 -13.31
N GLY A 76 0.79 -21.94 -13.26
CA GLY A 76 0.05 -22.01 -12.00
C GLY A 76 -0.17 -20.67 -11.29
N LEU A 77 0.26 -19.53 -11.84
CA LEU A 77 0.08 -18.21 -11.21
C LEU A 77 -1.37 -17.94 -10.78
N ALA A 78 -2.35 -18.12 -11.66
CA ALA A 78 -3.76 -17.92 -11.31
C ALA A 78 -4.22 -18.85 -10.16
N GLN A 79 -3.75 -20.10 -10.16
CA GLN A 79 -4.08 -21.08 -9.13
C GLN A 79 -3.40 -20.77 -7.79
N GLU A 80 -2.17 -20.25 -7.80
CA GLU A 80 -1.49 -19.75 -6.60
C GLU A 80 -2.28 -18.61 -5.98
N LEU A 81 -2.71 -17.62 -6.77
CA LEU A 81 -3.47 -16.47 -6.26
C LEU A 81 -4.80 -16.86 -5.60
N LEU A 82 -5.43 -17.97 -6.02
CA LEU A 82 -6.63 -18.51 -5.38
C LEU A 82 -6.37 -19.13 -4.00
N ASP A 83 -5.15 -19.58 -3.72
CA ASP A 83 -4.76 -20.21 -2.46
C ASP A 83 -4.37 -19.16 -1.42
N ARG A 84 -5.38 -18.56 -0.79
CA ARG A 84 -5.22 -17.49 0.21
C ARG A 84 -4.37 -17.88 1.42
N GLU A 85 -4.31 -19.17 1.76
CA GLU A 85 -3.51 -19.65 2.89
C GLU A 85 -2.02 -19.38 2.68
N LYS A 86 -1.55 -19.44 1.42
CA LYS A 86 -0.19 -19.05 1.05
C LYS A 86 0.14 -17.60 1.35
N PHE A 87 -0.88 -16.74 1.40
CA PHE A 87 -0.73 -15.29 1.55
C PHE A 87 -1.28 -14.77 2.88
N HIS A 88 -1.17 -15.56 3.95
CA HIS A 88 -1.62 -15.16 5.29
C HIS A 88 -3.10 -14.72 5.31
N HIS A 89 -3.93 -15.43 4.55
CA HIS A 89 -5.36 -15.15 4.34
C HIS A 89 -5.68 -13.80 3.66
N LEU A 90 -4.69 -13.10 3.11
CA LEU A 90 -4.92 -11.89 2.30
C LEU A 90 -5.73 -12.23 1.04
N ARG A 91 -6.45 -11.24 0.49
CA ARG A 91 -7.43 -11.40 -0.60
C ARG A 91 -6.79 -11.41 -2.00
N THR A 92 -5.78 -12.25 -2.21
CA THR A 92 -5.15 -12.46 -3.52
C THR A 92 -6.09 -13.07 -4.56
N ASP A 93 -7.10 -13.82 -4.09
CA ASP A 93 -8.11 -14.53 -4.89
C ASP A 93 -8.81 -13.62 -5.91
N ARG A 94 -8.96 -12.33 -5.57
CA ARG A 94 -9.63 -11.35 -6.43
C ARG A 94 -8.86 -11.03 -7.70
N PHE A 95 -7.54 -11.18 -7.68
CA PHE A 95 -6.71 -10.91 -8.84
C PHE A 95 -6.64 -12.11 -9.78
N ALA A 96 -6.92 -13.33 -9.31
CA ALA A 96 -6.82 -14.54 -10.13
C ALA A 96 -7.62 -14.48 -11.46
N PRO A 97 -8.86 -13.93 -11.51
CA PRO A 97 -9.61 -13.78 -12.76
C PRO A 97 -8.97 -12.83 -13.79
N LEU A 98 -7.98 -12.02 -13.39
CA LEU A 98 -7.26 -11.13 -14.28
C LEU A 98 -6.11 -11.83 -15.03
N PHE A 99 -5.89 -13.12 -14.77
CA PHE A 99 -4.83 -13.92 -15.38
C PHE A 99 -5.43 -15.11 -16.13
N ASP A 100 -4.81 -15.43 -17.27
CA ASP A 100 -5.06 -16.64 -18.04
C ASP A 100 -3.88 -17.60 -17.82
N GLU A 101 -4.06 -18.51 -16.86
CA GLU A 101 -3.05 -19.43 -16.31
C GLU A 101 -1.78 -18.73 -15.80
N HIS A 102 -0.85 -18.45 -16.70
CA HIS A 102 0.48 -17.90 -16.45
C HIS A 102 0.69 -16.51 -17.11
N ARG A 103 -0.32 -15.96 -17.79
CA ARG A 103 -0.26 -14.66 -18.47
C ARG A 103 -1.33 -13.73 -17.91
N ILE A 104 -1.19 -12.44 -18.18
CA ILE A 104 -2.32 -11.52 -17.96
C ILE A 104 -3.47 -11.89 -18.92
N GLY A 105 -4.70 -11.71 -18.48
CA GLY A 105 -5.89 -11.97 -19.28
C GLY A 105 -6.00 -11.01 -20.48
N PRO A 106 -6.82 -11.37 -21.49
CA PRO A 106 -6.93 -10.62 -22.73
C PRO A 106 -7.40 -9.17 -22.54
N GLU A 107 -8.24 -8.91 -21.53
CA GLU A 107 -8.72 -7.57 -21.21
C GLU A 107 -7.60 -6.66 -20.67
N LEU A 108 -6.72 -7.21 -19.83
CA LEU A 108 -5.53 -6.49 -19.36
C LEU A 108 -4.53 -6.26 -20.50
N ALA A 109 -4.30 -7.29 -21.33
CA ALA A 109 -3.41 -7.20 -22.48
C ALA A 109 -3.88 -6.13 -23.48
N GLN A 110 -5.19 -6.03 -23.72
CA GLN A 110 -5.76 -4.98 -24.56
C GLN A 110 -5.52 -3.57 -24.01
N GLN A 111 -5.60 -3.40 -22.68
CA GLN A 111 -5.44 -2.09 -22.05
C GLN A 111 -3.96 -1.68 -21.86
N PHE A 112 -3.07 -2.63 -21.56
CA PHE A 112 -1.71 -2.34 -21.08
C PHE A 112 -0.56 -3.01 -21.84
N SER A 113 -0.83 -3.82 -22.88
CA SER A 113 0.12 -4.70 -23.60
C SER A 113 0.24 -6.10 -23.01
N ASP A 114 0.48 -7.09 -23.86
CA ASP A 114 0.71 -8.50 -23.51
C ASP A 114 2.16 -8.80 -23.09
N CYS A 115 3.08 -7.84 -23.22
CA CYS A 115 4.50 -7.97 -22.87
C CYS A 115 4.82 -7.73 -21.39
N VAL A 116 3.83 -7.85 -20.50
CA VAL A 116 3.99 -7.69 -19.05
C VAL A 116 4.68 -8.92 -18.47
N GLU A 117 5.83 -8.73 -17.83
CA GLU A 117 6.61 -9.81 -17.20
C GLU A 117 6.47 -9.86 -15.68
N VAL A 118 6.24 -8.69 -15.07
CA VAL A 118 6.18 -8.54 -13.61
C VAL A 118 4.92 -7.75 -13.25
N VAL A 119 4.16 -8.26 -12.28
CA VAL A 119 2.96 -7.62 -11.77
C VAL A 119 3.10 -7.39 -10.27
N MET A 120 2.91 -6.15 -9.82
CA MET A 120 2.68 -5.83 -8.40
C MET A 120 1.18 -5.85 -8.12
N LEU A 121 0.74 -6.78 -7.30
CA LEU A 121 -0.63 -6.88 -6.79
C LEU A 121 -0.68 -6.20 -5.43
N MET A 122 -1.21 -4.98 -5.38
CA MET A 122 -1.36 -4.24 -4.14
C MET A 122 -2.56 -4.79 -3.36
N LEU A 123 -2.28 -5.45 -2.22
CA LEU A 123 -3.30 -6.16 -1.45
C LEU A 123 -3.91 -5.27 -0.36
N TRP A 124 -3.06 -4.56 0.37
CA TRP A 124 -3.49 -3.77 1.51
C TRP A 124 -2.50 -2.65 1.82
N ILE A 125 -3.01 -1.45 2.10
CA ILE A 125 -2.23 -0.32 2.63
C ILE A 125 -3.03 0.27 3.79
N VAL A 126 -2.38 0.38 4.95
CA VAL A 126 -2.97 0.92 6.16
C VAL A 126 -2.03 1.97 6.75
N VAL A 127 -2.59 3.09 7.20
CA VAL A 127 -1.87 4.19 7.85
C VAL A 127 -2.65 4.56 9.08
N ASP A 128 -1.95 4.85 10.17
CA ASP A 128 -2.55 5.19 11.45
C ASP A 128 -3.59 6.30 11.27
N PRO A 129 -4.80 6.17 11.86
CA PRO A 129 -5.84 7.19 11.79
C PRO A 129 -5.36 8.61 12.13
N ALA A 130 -4.42 8.75 13.06
CA ALA A 130 -3.86 10.05 13.43
C ALA A 130 -3.02 10.71 12.32
N LEU A 131 -2.65 9.94 11.29
CA LEU A 131 -1.85 10.35 10.14
C LEU A 131 -2.62 10.24 8.81
N GLN A 132 -3.91 9.88 8.86
CA GLN A 132 -4.77 9.90 7.68
C GLN A 132 -4.93 11.33 7.16
N GLY A 133 -5.07 11.47 5.83
CA GLY A 133 -5.15 12.77 5.16
C GLY A 133 -3.81 13.35 4.72
N HIS A 134 -2.69 12.90 5.28
CA HIS A 134 -1.36 13.36 4.84
C HIS A 134 -0.86 12.68 3.57
N ARG A 135 -1.61 11.70 3.04
CA ARG A 135 -1.33 10.93 1.81
C ARG A 135 -0.12 9.99 1.92
N LEU A 136 0.25 9.58 3.12
CA LEU A 136 1.36 8.63 3.35
C LEU A 136 1.16 7.30 2.61
N GLY A 137 -0.05 6.76 2.55
CA GLY A 137 -0.32 5.52 1.81
C GLY A 137 -0.10 5.65 0.30
N ALA A 138 -0.46 6.79 -0.29
CA ALA A 138 -0.24 7.05 -1.71
C ALA A 138 1.25 7.26 -2.02
N TRP A 139 1.96 7.98 -1.13
CA TRP A 139 3.41 8.11 -1.20
C TRP A 139 4.12 6.75 -1.06
N ALA A 140 3.70 5.91 -0.12
CA ALA A 140 4.28 4.59 0.11
C ALA A 140 4.12 3.69 -1.12
N LEU A 141 2.91 3.64 -1.69
CA LEU A 141 2.67 2.93 -2.95
C LEU A 141 3.61 3.43 -4.06
N CYS A 142 3.72 4.75 -4.22
CA CYS A 142 4.59 5.37 -5.20
C CYS A 142 6.06 4.98 -5.00
N GLN A 143 6.62 5.15 -3.80
CA GLN A 143 8.01 4.78 -3.52
C GLN A 143 8.25 3.28 -3.72
N CYS A 144 7.28 2.44 -3.39
CA CYS A 144 7.41 1.00 -3.59
C CYS A 144 7.43 0.64 -5.07
N ILE A 145 6.60 1.26 -5.90
CA ILE A 145 6.60 1.06 -7.35
C ILE A 145 7.94 1.50 -7.95
N ASP A 146 8.43 2.69 -7.59
CA ASP A 146 9.73 3.24 -8.04
C ASP A 146 10.91 2.32 -7.67
N THR A 147 10.79 1.64 -6.53
CA THR A 147 11.84 0.77 -5.98
C THR A 147 11.81 -0.65 -6.56
N MET A 148 10.62 -1.24 -6.71
CA MET A 148 10.46 -2.69 -6.90
C MET A 148 10.03 -3.09 -8.30
N ILE A 149 9.40 -2.19 -9.07
CA ILE A 149 8.78 -2.55 -10.34
C ILE A 149 9.63 -2.09 -11.53
N PRO A 150 9.98 -3.01 -12.46
CA PRO A 150 10.72 -2.63 -13.66
C PRO A 150 9.86 -1.74 -14.56
N THR A 151 10.41 -0.59 -14.97
CA THR A 151 9.68 0.41 -15.77
C THR A 151 9.25 -0.13 -17.14
N SER A 152 10.02 -1.02 -17.75
CA SER A 152 9.83 -1.46 -19.14
C SER A 152 8.66 -2.41 -19.36
N ASN A 153 8.36 -3.27 -18.39
CA ASN A 153 7.42 -4.39 -18.52
C ASN A 153 6.67 -4.71 -17.22
N GLY A 154 6.62 -3.74 -16.30
CA GLY A 154 5.94 -3.83 -15.03
C GLY A 154 4.49 -3.34 -15.11
N LEU A 155 3.59 -4.09 -14.49
CA LEU A 155 2.18 -3.72 -14.30
C LEU A 155 1.87 -3.61 -12.82
N ILE A 156 1.14 -2.58 -12.43
CA ILE A 156 0.62 -2.41 -11.08
C ILE A 156 -0.88 -2.68 -11.14
N LEU A 157 -1.39 -3.51 -10.23
CA LEU A 157 -2.81 -3.77 -10.05
C LEU A 157 -3.19 -3.56 -8.58
N MET A 158 -4.37 -3.01 -8.35
CA MET A 158 -4.91 -2.74 -7.03
C MET A 158 -6.41 -3.01 -7.03
N HIS A 159 -6.90 -3.59 -5.93
CA HIS A 159 -8.31 -3.62 -5.61
C HIS A 159 -8.54 -2.76 -4.36
N PRO A 160 -8.96 -1.49 -4.48
CA PRO A 160 -8.90 -0.54 -3.37
C PRO A 160 -9.82 -0.83 -2.18
N HIS A 161 -10.80 -1.72 -2.34
CA HIS A 161 -11.88 -1.92 -1.38
C HIS A 161 -11.71 -3.21 -0.62
N TRP A 162 -11.90 -3.15 0.69
CA TRP A 162 -11.88 -4.32 1.57
C TRP A 162 -13.30 -4.88 1.74
N ASP A 163 -13.74 -5.77 0.85
CA ASP A 163 -15.02 -6.46 1.08
C ASP A 163 -14.87 -7.48 2.22
N ALA A 164 -15.24 -7.06 3.42
CA ALA A 164 -15.46 -7.95 4.56
C ALA A 164 -16.72 -8.82 4.35
N GLU A 165 -17.66 -8.41 3.47
CA GLU A 165 -18.89 -9.17 3.19
C GLU A 165 -19.25 -9.05 1.71
N ALA A 166 -18.76 -9.97 0.90
CA ALA A 166 -19.06 -10.04 -0.54
C ALA A 166 -20.48 -10.58 -0.86
N ASP A 167 -21.24 -10.99 0.16
CA ASP A 167 -22.51 -11.72 0.01
C ASP A 167 -23.77 -10.86 0.22
N LEU A 168 -23.64 -9.55 0.45
CA LEU A 168 -24.76 -8.61 0.60
C LEU A 168 -24.68 -7.46 -0.41
N ALA A 169 -25.84 -6.97 -0.85
CA ALA A 169 -25.90 -5.78 -1.68
C ALA A 169 -25.27 -4.60 -0.92
N PRO A 170 -24.32 -3.86 -1.53
CA PRO A 170 -23.59 -2.83 -0.82
C PRO A 170 -24.54 -1.70 -0.40
N SER A 171 -24.38 -1.21 0.84
CA SER A 171 -25.06 -0.01 1.32
C SER A 171 -24.61 1.23 0.53
N VAL A 172 -25.42 2.29 0.55
CA VAL A 172 -25.06 3.57 -0.09
C VAL A 172 -23.73 4.10 0.44
N GLU A 173 -23.50 3.99 1.75
CA GLU A 173 -22.26 4.42 2.41
C GLU A 173 -21.03 3.59 1.95
N GLN A 174 -21.22 2.29 1.71
CA GLN A 174 -20.18 1.44 1.14
C GLN A 174 -19.84 1.87 -0.28
N VAL A 175 -20.83 2.15 -1.12
CA VAL A 175 -20.61 2.65 -2.50
C VAL A 175 -19.86 3.98 -2.50
N GLU A 176 -20.28 4.94 -1.68
CA GLU A 176 -19.59 6.24 -1.56
C GLU A 176 -18.15 6.09 -1.06
N THR A 177 -17.92 5.17 -0.11
CA THR A 177 -16.58 4.86 0.40
C THR A 177 -15.70 4.27 -0.70
N VAL A 178 -16.23 3.34 -1.48
CA VAL A 178 -15.57 2.73 -2.64
C VAL A 178 -15.20 3.79 -3.66
N GLU A 179 -16.12 4.68 -4.02
CA GLU A 179 -15.83 5.76 -4.96
C GLU A 179 -14.73 6.69 -4.44
N ARG A 180 -14.79 7.08 -3.16
CA ARG A 180 -13.78 7.93 -2.54
C ARG A 180 -12.39 7.28 -2.52
N LEU A 181 -12.31 5.99 -2.20
CA LEU A 181 -11.07 5.22 -2.26
C LEU A 181 -10.54 5.13 -3.69
N ASN A 182 -11.40 4.83 -4.67
CA ASN A 182 -11.02 4.81 -6.08
C ASN A 182 -10.44 6.16 -6.53
N GLN A 183 -11.08 7.28 -6.17
CA GLN A 183 -10.58 8.61 -6.51
C GLN A 183 -9.26 8.93 -5.81
N TYR A 184 -9.11 8.54 -4.54
CA TYR A 184 -7.85 8.71 -3.81
C TYR A 184 -6.70 7.99 -4.52
N TRP A 185 -6.86 6.72 -4.87
CA TRP A 185 -5.80 5.95 -5.51
C TRP A 185 -5.55 6.35 -6.97
N LYS A 186 -6.53 6.91 -7.68
CA LYS A 186 -6.28 7.53 -9.00
C LYS A 186 -5.26 8.67 -8.94
N THR A 187 -5.06 9.30 -7.77
CA THR A 187 -4.01 10.33 -7.60
C THR A 187 -2.58 9.76 -7.69
N THR A 188 -2.40 8.44 -7.63
CA THR A 188 -1.09 7.81 -7.87
C THR A 188 -0.85 7.47 -9.34
N GLY A 189 -1.71 7.93 -10.25
CA GLY A 189 -1.60 7.67 -11.68
C GLY A 189 -2.22 6.34 -12.13
N LEU A 190 -2.82 5.58 -11.21
CA LEU A 190 -3.60 4.39 -11.53
C LEU A 190 -4.92 4.75 -12.24
N VAL A 191 -5.39 3.89 -13.13
CA VAL A 191 -6.66 4.07 -13.84
C VAL A 191 -7.55 2.85 -13.67
N SER A 192 -8.87 3.05 -13.76
CA SER A 192 -9.81 1.92 -13.71
C SER A 192 -9.59 0.96 -14.88
N LEU A 193 -9.73 -0.34 -14.64
CA LEU A 193 -9.72 -1.33 -15.71
C LEU A 193 -11.01 -1.24 -16.52
N ALA A 194 -10.93 -1.41 -17.84
CA ALA A 194 -12.09 -1.37 -18.72
C ALA A 194 -13.08 -2.52 -18.44
N ALA A 195 -12.55 -3.73 -18.21
CA ALA A 195 -13.36 -4.93 -17.95
C ALA A 195 -13.72 -5.15 -16.47
N GLY A 196 -13.20 -4.31 -15.57
CA GLY A 196 -13.44 -4.41 -14.13
C GLY A 196 -13.15 -3.09 -13.42
N PRO A 197 -14.06 -2.10 -13.46
CA PRO A 197 -13.81 -0.76 -12.92
C PRO A 197 -13.51 -0.69 -11.42
N GLN A 198 -13.81 -1.75 -10.68
CA GLN A 198 -13.46 -1.93 -9.27
C GLN A 198 -11.95 -2.13 -9.05
N PHE A 199 -11.23 -2.57 -10.08
CA PHE A 199 -9.77 -2.63 -10.08
C PHE A 199 -9.18 -1.37 -10.67
N LEU A 200 -8.03 -0.99 -10.13
CA LEU A 200 -7.17 0.03 -10.70
C LEU A 200 -5.89 -0.64 -11.20
N GLY A 201 -5.34 -0.14 -12.30
CA GLY A 201 -4.06 -0.60 -12.81
C GLY A 201 -3.33 0.45 -13.63
N GLN A 202 -2.03 0.26 -13.78
CA GLN A 202 -1.20 1.09 -14.66
C GLN A 202 0.11 0.40 -15.03
N HIS A 203 0.57 0.63 -16.25
CA HIS A 203 1.91 0.20 -16.67
C HIS A 203 2.99 1.14 -16.10
N ALA A 204 4.12 0.59 -15.65
CA ALA A 204 5.13 1.31 -14.89
C ALA A 204 5.77 2.51 -15.63
N ASN A 205 5.89 2.45 -16.96
CA ASN A 205 6.42 3.55 -17.80
C ASN A 205 5.42 4.66 -18.15
N ARG A 206 4.24 4.70 -17.54
CA ARG A 206 3.20 5.66 -17.95
C ARG A 206 3.43 7.01 -17.31
N HIS A 207 3.37 8.06 -18.13
CA HIS A 207 3.61 9.45 -17.70
C HIS A 207 2.79 9.91 -16.49
N ALA A 208 1.53 9.46 -16.36
CA ALA A 208 0.69 9.78 -15.21
C ALA A 208 1.27 9.22 -13.90
N LEU A 209 1.84 8.01 -13.94
CA LEU A 209 2.52 7.40 -12.80
C LEU A 209 3.82 8.13 -12.50
N GLU A 210 4.65 8.43 -13.51
CA GLU A 210 5.88 9.23 -13.33
C GLU A 210 5.59 10.59 -12.66
N THR A 211 4.53 11.27 -13.10
CA THR A 211 4.10 12.55 -12.53
C THR A 211 3.68 12.40 -11.06
N ALA A 212 2.96 11.32 -10.73
CA ALA A 212 2.56 11.04 -9.37
C ALA A 212 3.77 10.71 -8.47
N LEU A 213 4.69 9.87 -8.94
CA LEU A 213 5.95 9.56 -8.25
C LEU A 213 6.72 10.84 -7.91
N HIS A 214 6.87 11.72 -8.89
CA HIS A 214 7.54 13.01 -8.70
C HIS A 214 6.80 13.90 -7.70
N SER A 215 5.49 14.05 -7.85
CA SER A 215 4.66 14.90 -6.97
C SER A 215 4.69 14.43 -5.52
N TYR A 216 4.62 13.12 -5.27
CA TYR A 216 4.69 12.57 -3.94
C TYR A 216 6.10 12.64 -3.35
N ARG A 217 7.16 12.50 -4.15
CA ARG A 217 8.53 12.74 -3.67
C ARG A 217 8.71 14.21 -3.26
N GLN A 218 8.26 15.16 -4.08
CA GLN A 218 8.33 16.59 -3.77
C GLN A 218 7.50 16.99 -2.54
N ARG A 219 6.35 16.35 -2.30
CA ARG A 219 5.51 16.65 -1.15
C ARG A 219 6.23 16.46 0.19
N PHE A 220 7.03 15.41 0.32
CA PHE A 220 7.66 15.02 1.58
C PHE A 220 9.15 15.37 1.68
N PHE A 221 9.80 15.61 0.53
CA PHE A 221 11.24 15.89 0.44
C PHE A 221 11.57 17.08 -0.48
N GLY A 222 10.59 17.97 -0.69
CA GLY A 222 10.81 19.22 -1.41
C GLY A 222 11.59 20.23 -0.57
N ASP A 223 11.60 21.48 -1.03
CA ASP A 223 12.35 22.56 -0.38
C ASP A 223 11.76 23.02 0.97
N ASP A 224 10.51 22.63 1.27
CA ASP A 224 9.85 22.89 2.54
C ASP A 224 9.95 21.65 3.44
N ASP A 225 10.49 21.81 4.66
CA ASP A 225 10.53 20.77 5.70
C ASP A 225 9.09 20.34 6.06
N TYR A 226 8.56 19.32 5.38
CA TYR A 226 7.19 18.86 5.59
C TYR A 226 7.09 18.12 6.93
N LEU A 227 6.65 18.87 7.95
CA LEU A 227 6.35 18.37 9.28
C LEU A 227 4.86 18.00 9.39
N ILE A 228 4.58 16.87 10.03
CA ILE A 228 3.24 16.43 10.38
C ILE A 228 3.06 16.53 11.88
N GLU A 229 2.18 17.43 12.32
CA GLU A 229 1.75 17.48 13.72
C GLU A 229 0.72 16.38 14.01
N VAL A 230 1.02 15.52 14.97
CA VAL A 230 0.17 14.41 15.43
C VAL A 230 -0.39 14.74 16.80
N GLN A 231 -1.71 14.67 16.94
CA GLN A 231 -2.41 14.87 18.21
C GLN A 231 -2.31 13.60 19.08
N LEU A 232 -1.83 13.74 20.31
CA LEU A 232 -1.59 12.59 21.20
C LEU A 232 -2.84 12.12 21.95
N ASP A 233 -3.81 13.00 22.18
CA ASP A 233 -5.00 12.65 22.98
C ASP A 233 -5.84 11.51 22.38
N PRO A 234 -6.14 11.48 21.07
CA PRO A 234 -6.83 10.36 20.45
C PRO A 234 -6.05 9.05 20.55
N LEU A 235 -4.73 9.09 20.38
CA LEU A 235 -3.85 7.92 20.49
C LEU A 235 -3.84 7.38 21.91
N ARG A 236 -3.67 8.26 22.90
CA ARG A 236 -3.74 7.88 24.32
C ARG A 236 -5.09 7.30 24.69
N GLN A 237 -6.18 7.82 24.13
CA GLN A 237 -7.51 7.26 24.34
C GLN A 237 -7.61 5.84 23.78
N ARG A 238 -7.17 5.63 22.53
CA ARG A 238 -7.10 4.30 21.90
C ARG A 238 -6.32 3.31 22.76
N ILE A 239 -5.12 3.70 23.22
CA ILE A 239 -4.25 2.86 24.05
C ILE A 239 -4.92 2.53 25.39
N ARG A 240 -5.57 3.51 26.05
CA ARG A 240 -6.31 3.27 27.31
C ARG A 240 -7.47 2.29 27.13
N ASP A 241 -8.12 2.34 25.98
CA ASP A 241 -9.22 1.43 25.63
C ASP A 241 -8.72 0.02 25.26
N GLY A 242 -7.41 -0.22 25.33
CA GLY A 242 -6.77 -1.50 24.97
C GLY A 242 -6.71 -1.73 23.47
N GLY A 243 -6.92 -0.69 22.66
CA GLY A 243 -6.73 -0.74 21.22
C GLY A 243 -5.25 -0.70 20.86
N ASP A 244 -4.92 -1.42 19.80
CA ASP A 244 -3.63 -1.36 19.10
C ASP A 244 -3.94 -1.20 17.61
N PHE A 245 -3.07 -0.51 16.87
CA PHE A 245 -3.27 -0.26 15.45
C PHE A 245 -2.51 -1.22 14.53
N LEU A 246 -1.31 -1.69 14.92
CA LEU A 246 -0.46 -2.56 14.08
C LEU A 246 0.00 -3.82 14.82
#